data_AF-A0A3C2E9W2-F1
#
_entry.id   AF-A0A3C2E9W2-F1
#
_cell.length_a   1.000
_cell.length_b   1.000
_cell.length_c   1.000
_cell.angle_alpha   90.00
_cell.angle_beta   90.00
_cell.angle_gamma   90.00
#
_symmetry.space_group_name_H-M   'P 1'
#
loop_
_entity.id
_entity.type
_entity.pdbx_description
1 polymer ?
#
loop_
_entity_poly.entity_id
_entity_poly.type
_entity_poly.pdbx_seq_one_letter_code
_entity_poly.pdbx_strand_id
1 'polypeptide(L)'
;TSLFGGKKLTKDNLRIEAYGTIDELNANIGVLHSLVKDEAMGSELLRIQRNLFDLGAILATDPQKIDMVKPFDGQEINKLE
;
A
#
# COMPACT_ATOMS: atom_id res chain seq x y z
N THR A 1 -2.72 -18.29 -0.33
CA THR A 1 -3.23 -17.23 -1.23
C THR A 1 -2.25 -17.04 -2.37
N SER A 2 -2.69 -16.55 -3.52
CA SER A 2 -1.81 -16.39 -4.70
C SER A 2 -1.30 -14.95 -4.78
N LEU A 3 0.00 -14.77 -5.06
CA LEU A 3 0.55 -13.48 -5.43
C LEU A 3 0.02 -13.03 -6.80
N PHE A 4 0.05 -11.72 -7.04
CA PHE A 4 -0.11 -11.14 -8.36
C PHE A 4 0.98 -11.71 -9.28
N GLY A 5 0.57 -12.53 -10.25
CA GLY A 5 1.48 -13.30 -11.10
C GLY A 5 1.35 -14.83 -11.00
N GLY A 6 0.52 -15.36 -10.10
CA GLY A 6 0.07 -16.77 -10.10
C GLY A 6 0.78 -17.72 -9.14
N LYS A 7 1.83 -17.26 -8.43
CA LYS A 7 2.56 -18.08 -7.46
C LYS A 7 1.75 -18.24 -6.17
N LYS A 8 1.43 -19.50 -5.81
CA LYS A 8 0.77 -19.81 -4.53
C LYS A 8 1.78 -19.71 -3.39
N LEU A 9 1.44 -18.91 -2.39
CA LEU A 9 2.12 -18.86 -1.10
C LEU A 9 1.19 -19.40 0.00
N THR A 10 1.80 -19.99 1.03
CA THR A 10 1.10 -20.32 2.28
C THR A 10 0.59 -19.03 2.92
N LYS A 11 -0.54 -19.09 3.64
CA LYS A 11 -1.14 -17.88 4.23
C LYS A 11 -0.19 -17.20 5.21
N ASP A 12 0.62 -17.98 5.92
CA ASP A 12 1.59 -17.52 6.92
C ASP A 12 2.89 -16.98 6.31
N ASN A 13 2.89 -16.65 5.02
CA ASN A 13 4.08 -16.10 4.38
C ASN A 13 4.23 -14.63 4.79
N LEU A 14 5.44 -14.23 5.21
CA LEU A 14 5.77 -12.86 5.61
C LEU A 14 5.31 -11.78 4.62
N ARG A 15 5.28 -12.06 3.31
CA ARG A 15 4.79 -11.09 2.31
C ARG A 15 3.29 -10.86 2.44
N ILE A 16 2.52 -11.92 2.69
CA ILE A 16 1.07 -11.86 2.84
C ILE A 16 0.70 -11.05 4.08
N GLU A 17 1.38 -11.32 5.20
CA GLU A 17 1.24 -10.52 6.42
C GLU A 17 1.61 -9.05 6.18
N ALA A 18 2.69 -8.77 5.45
CA ALA A 18 3.14 -7.41 5.18
C ALA A 18 2.13 -6.58 4.38
N TYR A 19 1.68 -7.07 3.21
CA TYR A 19 0.69 -6.31 2.43
C TYR A 19 -0.71 -6.35 3.07
N GLY A 20 -1.03 -7.37 3.86
CA GLY A 20 -2.25 -7.41 4.67
C GLY A 20 -2.27 -6.32 5.74
N THR A 21 -1.17 -6.13 6.46
CA THR A 21 -1.01 -5.05 7.45
C THR A 21 -1.13 -3.67 6.80
N ILE A 22 -0.57 -3.50 5.59
CA ILE A 22 -0.71 -2.26 4.82
C ILE A 22 -2.16 -2.01 4.43
N ASP A 23 -2.90 -3.03 4.02
CA ASP A 23 -4.32 -2.91 3.68
C ASP A 23 -5.17 -2.51 4.90
N GLU A 24 -4.90 -3.09 6.07
CA GLU A 24 -5.54 -2.70 7.33
C GLU A 24 -5.26 -1.23 7.70
N LEU A 25 -4.00 -0.79 7.59
CA LEU A 25 -3.64 0.62 7.80
C LEU A 25 -4.39 1.52 6.81
N ASN A 26 -4.44 1.13 5.54
CA ASN A 26 -5.10 1.92 4.49
C ASN A 26 -6.61 2.04 4.73
N ALA A 27 -7.26 0.98 5.20
CA ALA A 27 -8.67 1.00 5.59
C ALA A 27 -8.93 1.95 6.77
N ASN A 28 -8.07 1.93 7.79
CA ASN A 28 -8.17 2.84 8.93
C ASN A 28 -7.99 4.31 8.50
N ILE A 29 -7.05 4.60 7.59
CA ILE A 29 -6.88 5.94 7.03
C ILE A 29 -8.13 6.37 6.25
N GLY A 30 -8.79 5.45 5.54
CA GLY A 30 -10.05 5.74 4.84
C GLY A 30 -11.16 6.17 5.80
N VAL A 31 -11.25 5.54 6.98
CA VAL A 31 -12.16 5.97 8.04
C VAL A 31 -11.78 7.37 8.55
N LEU A 32 -10.51 7.62 8.84
CA LEU A 32 -10.04 8.94 9.28
C LEU A 32 -10.34 10.04 8.25
N HIS A 33 -10.09 9.78 6.98
CA HIS A 33 -10.39 10.69 5.88
C HIS A 33 -11.88 11.04 5.80
N SER A 34 -12.77 10.09 6.09
CA SER A 34 -14.23 10.35 6.12
C SER A 34 -14.69 11.25 7.27
N LEU A 35 -13.88 11.40 8.31
CA LEU A 35 -14.19 12.17 9.51
C LEU A 35 -13.51 13.55 9.54
N VAL A 36 -12.45 13.74 8.75
CA VAL A 36 -11.69 14.99 8.71
C VAL A 36 -12.46 16.05 7.92
N LYS A 37 -12.49 17.28 8.44
CA LYS A 37 -13.13 18.44 7.78
C LYS A 37 -12.11 19.39 7.13
N ASP A 38 -10.85 19.27 7.53
CA ASP A 38 -9.75 20.04 6.95
C ASP A 38 -9.38 19.44 5.60
N GLU A 39 -9.55 20.22 4.53
CA GLU A 39 -9.28 19.79 3.15
C GLU A 39 -7.79 19.51 2.91
N ALA A 40 -6.88 20.25 3.55
CA ALA A 40 -5.45 20.03 3.42
C ALA A 40 -5.06 18.69 4.06
N MET A 41 -5.58 18.42 5.25
CA MET A 41 -5.38 17.14 5.92
C MET A 41 -6.02 15.98 5.14
N GLY A 42 -7.23 16.17 4.59
CA GLY A 42 -7.87 15.18 3.74
C GLY A 42 -7.04 14.86 2.49
N SER A 43 -6.49 15.89 1.84
CA SER A 43 -5.61 15.71 0.68
C SER A 43 -4.33 14.94 1.02
N GLU A 44 -3.74 15.20 2.18
CA GLU A 44 -2.57 14.46 2.67
C GLU A 44 -2.89 12.99 2.97
N LEU A 45 -4.00 12.72 3.67
CA LEU A 45 -4.44 11.35 3.93
C LEU A 45 -4.67 10.59 2.61
N LEU A 46 -5.31 11.22 1.64
CA LEU A 46 -5.55 10.61 0.33
C LEU A 46 -4.24 10.35 -0.44
N ARG A 47 -3.24 11.22 -0.32
CA ARG A 47 -1.89 10.99 -0.87
C ARG A 47 -1.25 9.77 -0.22
N ILE A 48 -1.29 9.68 1.11
CA ILE A 48 -0.75 8.53 1.86
C ILE A 48 -1.45 7.23 1.46
N GLN A 49 -2.79 7.21 1.33
CA GLN A 49 -3.53 6.01 0.90
C GLN A 49 -3.10 5.51 -0.49
N ARG A 50 -2.86 6.43 -1.44
CA ARG A 50 -2.36 6.06 -2.78
C ARG A 50 -0.96 5.45 -2.70
N ASN A 51 -0.08 6.02 -1.89
CA ASN A 51 1.27 5.50 -1.68
C ASN A 51 1.24 4.09 -1.04
N LEU A 52 0.38 3.88 -0.04
CA LEU A 52 0.18 2.57 0.59
C LEU A 52 -0.37 1.53 -0.41
N PHE A 53 -1.26 1.95 -1.31
CA PHE A 53 -1.78 1.07 -2.36
C PHE A 53 -0.67 0.63 -3.34
N ASP A 54 0.17 1.57 -3.79
CA ASP A 54 1.32 1.27 -4.65
C ASP A 54 2.30 0.30 -3.94
N LEU A 55 2.61 0.53 -2.66
CA LEU A 55 3.44 -0.37 -1.85
C LEU A 55 2.82 -1.76 -1.68
N GLY A 56 1.51 -1.84 -1.45
CA GLY A 56 0.78 -3.10 -1.38
C GLY A 56 0.87 -3.88 -2.69
N ALA A 57 0.73 -3.22 -3.84
CA ALA A 57 0.86 -3.83 -5.15
C ALA A 57 2.28 -4.38 -5.41
N ILE A 58 3.32 -3.63 -5.02
CA ILE A 58 4.73 -4.04 -5.09
C ILE A 58 4.94 -5.32 -4.26
N LEU A 59 4.47 -5.35 -3.01
CA LEU A 59 4.63 -6.48 -2.10
C LEU A 59 3.81 -7.72 -2.51
N ALA A 60 2.65 -7.50 -3.13
CA ALA A 60 1.78 -8.56 -3.63
C ALA A 60 2.28 -9.15 -4.97
N THR A 61 3.28 -8.56 -5.60
CA THR A 61 3.81 -8.99 -6.90
C THR A 61 4.98 -9.95 -6.74
N ASP A 62 5.03 -10.97 -7.61
CA ASP A 62 6.19 -11.85 -7.68
C ASP A 62 7.45 -11.02 -8.03
N PRO A 63 8.57 -11.16 -7.29
CA PRO A 63 9.81 -10.44 -7.58
C PRO A 63 10.30 -10.56 -9.04
N GLN A 64 9.97 -11.66 -9.73
CA GLN A 64 10.31 -11.86 -11.15
C GLN A 64 9.47 -11.01 -12.11
N LYS A 65 8.40 -10.37 -11.62
CA LYS A 65 7.45 -9.55 -12.39
C LYS A 65 7.37 -8.12 -11.87
N ILE A 66 8.36 -7.68 -11.09
CA ILE A 66 8.35 -6.37 -10.45
C ILE A 66 8.26 -5.22 -11.47
N ASP A 67 8.82 -5.42 -12.67
CA ASP A 67 8.78 -4.46 -13.78
C ASP A 67 7.35 -4.20 -14.31
N MET A 68 6.36 -5.02 -13.92
CA MET A 68 4.95 -4.84 -14.29
C MET A 68 4.21 -3.89 -13.35
N VAL A 69 4.82 -3.48 -12.23
CA VAL A 69 4.22 -2.62 -11.22
C VAL A 69 4.91 -1.26 -11.26
N LYS A 70 4.14 -0.21 -11.01
CA LYS A 70 4.67 1.14 -10.85
C LYS A 70 5.72 1.15 -9.72
N PRO A 71 6.95 1.63 -9.96
CA PRO A 71 7.94 1.77 -8.91
C PRO A 71 7.50 2.83 -7.89
N PHE A 72 7.86 2.61 -6.63
CA PHE A 72 7.62 3.58 -5.57
C PHE A 72 8.54 4.79 -5.73
N ASP A 73 7.98 6.00 -5.61
CA ASP A 73 8.74 7.23 -5.64
C ASP A 73 9.33 7.53 -4.24
N GLY A 74 10.66 7.41 -4.10
CA GLY A 74 11.35 7.68 -2.85
C GLY A 74 11.21 9.12 -2.35
N GLN A 75 10.85 10.08 -3.21
CA GLN A 75 10.58 11.46 -2.79
C GLN A 75 9.35 11.56 -1.87
N GLU A 76 8.45 10.58 -1.91
CA GLU A 76 7.28 10.55 -1.02
C GLU A 76 7.67 10.42 0.46
N ILE A 77 8.85 9.84 0.76
CA ILE A 77 9.36 9.71 2.14
C ILE A 77 9.68 11.09 2.72
N ASN A 78 10.35 11.95 1.94
CA ASN A 78 10.74 13.29 2.37
C ASN A 78 9.53 14.20 2.65
N LYS A 79 8.38 13.88 2.08
CA LYS A 79 7.13 14.62 2.27
C LYS A 79 6.36 14.19 3.53
N LEU A 80 6.90 13.26 4.31
CA LEU A 80 6.34 12.82 5.60
C LEU A 80 7.08 13.43 6.80
N GLU A 81 8.23 14.07 6.56
CA GLU A 81 9.01 14.84 7.55
C GLU A 81 8.51 16.29 7.64
#